data_AF-A0A9X3IP20-F1
#
_entry.id   AF-A0A9X3IP20-F1
#
_cell.length_a   1.000
_cell.length_b   1.000
_cell.length_c   1.000
_cell.angle_alpha   90.00
_cell.angle_beta   90.00
_cell.angle_gamma   90.00
#
_symmetry.space_group_name_H-M   'P 1'
#
loop_
_entity.id
_entity.type
_entity.pdbx_description
1 polymer ?
#
loop_
_entity_poly.entity_id
_entity_poly.type
_entity_poly.pdbx_seq_one_letter_code
_entity_poly.pdbx_strand_id
1 'polypeptide(L)'
;MFGLTVDEFKQSYFPKYRESGVITIADVKDARRCSDEFHDFLVNNRFLSSVSCFRVYDNELFGFYKQAERCLKSGKTDVSNIEVEWRLLAGSGLTCRRFLSGN
;
A
#
# COMPACT_ATOMS: atom_id res chain seq x y z
N MET A 1 20.43 -4.90 -13.60
CA MET A 1 19.52 -5.69 -12.75
C MET A 1 19.20 -4.83 -11.54
N PHE A 2 18.24 -3.91 -11.69
CA PHE A 2 17.85 -2.97 -10.63
C PHE A 2 16.82 -3.66 -9.76
N GLY A 3 17.26 -4.16 -8.60
CA GLY A 3 16.37 -4.67 -7.57
C GLY A 3 15.70 -3.51 -6.84
N LEU A 4 14.41 -3.65 -6.55
CA LEU A 4 13.70 -2.74 -5.64
C LEU A 4 14.41 -2.78 -4.28
N THR A 5 14.89 -1.64 -3.79
CA THR A 5 15.46 -1.55 -2.45
C THR A 5 14.37 -1.41 -1.39
N VAL A 6 14.71 -1.72 -0.13
CA VAL A 6 13.79 -1.50 1.01
C VAL A 6 13.39 -0.02 1.13
N ASP A 7 14.30 0.89 0.82
CA ASP A 7 14.05 2.34 0.94
C ASP A 7 13.15 2.86 -0.17
N GLU A 8 13.38 2.44 -1.43
CA GLU A 8 12.48 2.75 -2.54
C GLU A 8 11.08 2.21 -2.29
N PHE A 9 10.96 0.99 -1.75
CA PHE A 9 9.67 0.40 -1.41
C PHE A 9 8.91 1.23 -0.38
N LYS A 10 9.57 1.64 0.71
CA LYS A 10 8.96 2.46 1.76
C LYS A 10 8.58 3.86 1.29
N GLN A 11 9.43 4.50 0.49
CA GLN A 11 9.24 5.89 0.11
C GLN A 11 8.19 6.05 -1.00
N SER A 12 8.18 5.14 -1.96
CA SER A 12 7.35 5.26 -3.16
C SER A 12 6.02 4.54 -3.04
N TYR A 13 6.00 3.37 -2.40
CA TYR A 13 4.88 2.42 -2.51
C TYR A 13 4.11 2.19 -1.21
N PHE A 14 4.51 2.80 -0.09
CA PHE A 14 3.79 2.70 1.18
C PHE A 14 3.03 4.00 1.48
N PRO A 15 1.69 3.97 1.60
CA PRO A 15 0.89 5.16 1.85
C PRO A 15 1.27 5.85 3.15
N LYS A 16 1.30 7.18 3.13
CA LYS A 16 1.50 8.01 4.31
C LYS A 16 0.20 8.09 5.09
N TYR A 17 -0.01 7.16 6.01
CA TYR A 17 -1.11 7.26 6.97
C TYR A 17 -0.80 8.34 8.01
N ARG A 18 -1.57 9.43 8.00
CA ARG A 18 -1.42 10.52 8.95
C ARG A 18 -2.14 10.19 10.25
N GLU A 19 -1.49 10.43 11.38
CA GLU A 19 -2.05 10.26 12.74
C GLU A 19 -3.19 11.25 13.08
N SER A 20 -3.78 11.91 12.08
CA SER A 20 -4.89 12.86 12.28
C SER A 20 -6.18 12.22 12.78
N GLY A 21 -6.27 10.87 12.79
CA GLY A 21 -7.47 10.14 13.21
C GLY A 21 -8.65 10.26 12.23
N VAL A 22 -8.47 10.98 11.13
CA VAL A 22 -9.49 11.22 10.11
C VAL A 22 -8.92 10.94 8.71
N ILE A 23 -9.70 10.23 7.90
CA ILE A 23 -9.48 9.97 6.47
C ILE A 23 -9.72 11.26 5.69
N THR A 24 -8.68 11.79 5.06
CA THR A 24 -8.76 13.00 4.24
C THR A 24 -8.68 12.69 2.75
N ILE A 25 -9.06 13.68 1.92
CA ILE A 25 -8.85 13.62 0.46
C ILE A 25 -7.37 13.40 0.14
N ALA A 26 -6.45 13.97 0.92
CA ALA A 26 -5.02 13.83 0.70
C ALA A 26 -4.56 12.38 0.92
N ASP A 27 -5.08 11.71 1.95
CA ASP A 27 -4.73 10.33 2.25
C ASP A 27 -5.23 9.38 1.15
N VAL A 28 -6.46 9.60 0.65
CA VAL A 28 -7.00 8.82 -0.47
C VAL A 28 -6.19 9.03 -1.74
N LYS A 29 -5.76 10.27 -2.03
CA LYS A 29 -4.91 10.57 -3.19
C LYS A 29 -3.54 9.90 -3.09
N ASP A 30 -2.92 9.91 -1.91
CA ASP A 30 -1.63 9.27 -1.71
C ASP A 30 -1.74 7.74 -1.79
N ALA A 31 -2.75 7.14 -1.15
CA ALA A 31 -3.01 5.70 -1.23
C ALA A 31 -3.26 5.24 -2.67
N ARG A 32 -4.03 6.01 -3.44
CA ARG A 32 -4.25 5.75 -4.86
C ARG A 32 -2.95 5.81 -5.64
N ARG A 33 -2.16 6.87 -5.47
CA ARG A 33 -0.87 7.04 -6.15
C ARG A 33 0.05 5.86 -5.87
N CYS A 34 0.20 5.47 -4.61
CA CYS A 34 1.00 4.31 -4.24
C CYS A 34 0.47 3.03 -4.89
N SER A 35 -0.85 2.81 -4.91
CA SER A 35 -1.47 1.64 -5.54
C SER A 35 -1.20 1.58 -7.04
N ASP A 36 -1.46 2.68 -7.76
CA ASP A 36 -1.31 2.74 -9.22
C ASP A 36 0.18 2.58 -9.60
N GLU A 37 1.10 3.31 -8.94
CA GLU A 37 2.54 3.23 -9.22
C GLU A 37 3.15 1.87 -8.87
N PHE A 38 2.71 1.25 -7.75
CA PHE A 38 3.22 -0.07 -7.36
C PHE A 38 2.73 -1.17 -8.29
N HIS A 39 1.46 -1.12 -8.69
CA HIS A 39 0.90 -2.07 -9.64
C HIS A 39 1.63 -2.00 -10.99
N ASP A 40 1.83 -0.81 -11.52
CA ASP A 40 2.57 -0.58 -12.76
C ASP A 40 4.01 -1.10 -12.65
N PHE A 41 4.69 -0.82 -11.53
CA PHE A 41 6.02 -1.37 -11.27
C PHE A 41 6.02 -2.91 -11.26
N LEU A 42 5.04 -3.52 -10.57
CA LEU A 42 4.97 -4.96 -10.37
C LEU A 42 4.72 -5.68 -11.70
N VAL A 43 3.78 -5.19 -12.52
CA VAL A 43 3.47 -5.77 -13.84
C VAL A 43 4.68 -5.72 -14.78
N ASN A 44 5.50 -4.67 -14.68
CA ASN A 44 6.72 -4.52 -15.49
C ASN A 44 7.94 -5.27 -14.93
N ASN A 45 7.89 -5.73 -13.67
CA ASN A 45 8.97 -6.50 -13.04
C ASN A 45 8.59 -7.99 -12.93
N ARG A 46 8.98 -8.79 -13.94
CA ARG A 46 8.67 -10.25 -14.01
C ARG A 46 9.14 -11.04 -12.79
N PHE A 47 10.26 -10.66 -12.19
CA PHE A 47 10.77 -11.36 -11.01
C PHE A 47 9.88 -11.08 -9.80
N LEU A 48 9.69 -9.82 -9.46
CA LEU A 48 8.93 -9.45 -8.25
C LEU A 48 7.44 -9.80 -8.39
N SER A 49 6.86 -9.75 -9.60
CA SER A 49 5.48 -10.22 -9.82
C SER A 49 5.30 -11.72 -9.61
N SER A 50 6.34 -12.53 -9.77
CA SER A 50 6.27 -13.96 -9.46
C SER A 50 6.28 -14.24 -7.96
N VAL A 51 6.85 -13.35 -7.16
CA VAL A 51 6.97 -13.48 -5.71
C VAL A 51 5.62 -13.18 -5.05
N SER A 52 5.15 -14.09 -4.18
CA SER A 52 3.81 -14.02 -3.61
C SER A 52 3.59 -12.79 -2.72
N CYS A 53 4.59 -12.38 -1.92
CA CYS A 53 4.42 -11.28 -0.98
C CYS A 53 4.10 -9.95 -1.67
N PHE A 54 4.72 -9.64 -2.82
CA PHE A 54 4.44 -8.41 -3.55
C PHE A 54 3.05 -8.42 -4.20
N ARG A 55 2.57 -9.58 -4.68
CA ARG A 55 1.19 -9.71 -5.17
C ARG A 55 0.16 -9.54 -4.06
N VAL A 56 0.44 -10.07 -2.87
CA VAL A 56 -0.43 -9.87 -1.70
C VAL A 56 -0.46 -8.41 -1.31
N TYR A 57 0.71 -7.77 -1.22
CA TYR A 57 0.82 -6.34 -0.92
C TYR A 57 0.09 -5.47 -1.94
N ASP A 58 0.23 -5.74 -3.24
CA ASP A 58 -0.48 -5.02 -4.32
C ASP A 58 -2.02 -5.06 -4.12
N ASN A 59 -2.55 -6.25 -3.85
CA ASN A 59 -3.98 -6.44 -3.61
C ASN A 59 -4.48 -5.73 -2.35
N GLU A 60 -3.71 -5.79 -1.26
CA GLU A 60 -4.05 -5.13 0.00
C GLU A 60 -3.96 -3.60 -0.12
N LEU A 61 -2.98 -3.09 -0.86
CA LEU A 61 -2.82 -1.67 -1.14
C LEU A 61 -4.01 -1.13 -1.95
N PHE A 62 -4.42 -1.88 -2.99
CA PHE A 62 -5.60 -1.56 -3.77
C PHE A 62 -6.88 -1.60 -2.90
N GLY A 63 -7.03 -2.64 -2.06
CA GLY A 63 -8.15 -2.78 -1.14
C GLY A 63 -8.24 -1.61 -0.14
N PHE A 64 -7.12 -1.25 0.47
CA PHE A 64 -7.01 -0.10 1.37
C PHE A 64 -7.43 1.21 0.69
N TYR A 65 -6.88 1.50 -0.49
CA TYR A 65 -7.26 2.68 -1.27
C TYR A 65 -8.77 2.70 -1.56
N LYS A 66 -9.34 1.60 -2.05
CA LYS A 66 -10.77 1.53 -2.39
C LYS A 66 -11.67 1.73 -1.18
N GLN A 67 -11.29 1.16 -0.04
CA GLN A 67 -12.05 1.36 1.19
C GLN A 67 -11.95 2.81 1.67
N ALA A 68 -10.76 3.41 1.68
CA ALA A 68 -10.58 4.82 2.06
C ALA A 68 -11.39 5.76 1.15
N GLU A 69 -11.41 5.51 -0.16
CA GLU A 69 -12.23 6.27 -1.12
C GLU A 69 -13.73 6.13 -0.83
N ARG A 70 -14.20 4.91 -0.52
CA ARG A 70 -15.60 4.64 -0.19
C ARG A 70 -16.02 5.32 1.11
N CYS A 71 -15.17 5.24 2.14
CA CYS A 71 -15.38 5.89 3.44
C CYS A 71 -15.51 7.39 3.27
N LEU A 72 -14.61 8.02 2.50
CA LEU A 72 -14.66 9.45 2.21
C LEU A 72 -15.93 9.87 1.46
N LYS A 73 -16.33 9.12 0.42
CA LYS A 73 -17.56 9.39 -0.36
C LYS A 73 -18.83 9.22 0.47
N SER A 74 -18.81 8.38 1.50
CA SER A 74 -19.97 8.12 2.38
C SER A 74 -19.97 8.95 3.66
N GLY A 75 -19.01 9.86 3.84
CA GLY A 75 -18.87 10.67 5.05
C GLY A 75 -18.38 9.91 6.29
N LYS A 76 -17.98 8.64 6.15
CA LYS A 76 -17.41 7.82 7.23
C LYS A 76 -15.91 8.08 7.36
N THR A 77 -15.54 9.29 7.75
CA THR A 77 -14.14 9.73 7.70
C THR A 77 -13.33 9.33 8.93
N ASP A 78 -13.90 8.67 9.93
CA ASP A 78 -13.13 8.14 11.05
C ASP A 78 -12.20 7.01 10.58
N VAL A 79 -10.93 7.03 11.00
CA VAL A 79 -9.94 6.05 10.54
C VAL A 79 -10.21 4.61 11.01
N SER A 80 -11.02 4.41 12.05
CA SER A 80 -11.47 3.07 12.44
C SER A 80 -12.19 2.35 11.30
N ASN A 81 -12.77 3.08 10.34
CA ASN A 81 -13.41 2.50 9.14
C ASN A 81 -12.43 1.89 8.12
N ILE A 82 -11.12 2.10 8.29
CA ILE A 82 -10.04 1.56 7.43
C ILE A 82 -8.94 0.84 8.23
N GLU A 83 -9.12 0.66 9.54
CA GLU A 83 -8.07 0.13 10.42
C GLU A 83 -7.69 -1.32 10.07
N VAL A 84 -8.68 -2.13 9.69
CA VAL A 84 -8.45 -3.53 9.30
C VAL A 84 -7.60 -3.59 8.03
N GLU A 85 -7.96 -2.82 7.01
CA GLU A 85 -7.25 -2.73 5.75
C GLU A 85 -5.83 -2.18 5.94
N TRP A 86 -5.66 -1.20 6.83
CA TRP A 86 -4.34 -0.67 7.18
C TRP A 86 -3.45 -1.74 7.84
N ARG A 87 -3.99 -2.53 8.77
CA ARG A 87 -3.23 -3.59 9.45
C ARG A 87 -2.80 -4.69 8.48
N LEU A 88 -3.67 -5.07 7.53
CA LEU A 88 -3.33 -6.02 6.47
C LEU A 88 -2.16 -5.48 5.64
N LEU A 89 -2.32 -4.27 5.08
CA LEU A 89 -1.31 -3.59 4.27
C LEU A 89 0.04 -3.46 5.00
N ALA A 90 0.03 -3.08 6.27
CA ALA A 90 1.24 -2.98 7.08
C ALA A 90 1.92 -4.34 7.29
N GLY A 91 1.14 -5.41 7.47
CA GLY A 91 1.61 -6.78 7.63
C GLY A 91 2.26 -7.34 6.36
N SER A 92 1.60 -7.22 5.21
CA SER A 92 2.20 -7.62 3.93
C SER A 92 3.40 -6.75 3.57
N GLY A 93 3.34 -5.45 3.85
CA GLY A 93 4.46 -4.53 3.64
C GLY A 93 5.69 -4.89 4.49
N LEU A 94 5.50 -5.41 5.70
CA LEU A 94 6.61 -5.98 6.49
C LEU A 94 7.19 -7.22 5.84
N THR A 95 6.35 -8.10 5.29
CA THR A 95 6.78 -9.31 4.60
C THR A 95 7.60 -8.99 3.34
N CYS A 96 7.15 -8.02 2.53
CA CYS A 96 7.92 -7.51 1.39
C CYS A 96 9.28 -6.95 1.81
N ARG A 97 9.33 -6.15 2.88
CA ARG A 97 10.59 -5.59 3.39
C ARG A 97 11.58 -6.66 3.84
N ARG A 98 11.10 -7.71 4.51
CA ARG A 98 11.94 -8.86 4.92
C ARG A 98 12.57 -9.54 3.71
N PHE A 99 11.75 -9.87 2.71
CA PHE A 99 12.21 -10.42 1.43
C PHE A 99 13.29 -9.54 0.77
N LEU A 100 13.06 -8.23 0.66
CA LEU A 100 14.02 -7.30 0.07
C LEU A 100 15.32 -7.15 0.88
N SER A 101 15.26 -7.34 2.20
CA SER A 101 16.44 -7.32 3.08
C SER A 101 17.20 -8.64 3.12
N GLY A 102 16.71 -9.69 2.47
CA GLY A 102 17.30 -11.03 2.54
C GLY A 102 17.10 -11.74 3.88
N ASN A 103 16.13 -11.30 4.69
CA ASN A 103 15.76 -11.90 5.98
C ASN A 103 14.44 -12.68 5.91
#